data_AF-A0A022PNS3-F1
#
_entry.id   AF-A0A022PNS3-F1
#
_cell.length_a   1.000
_cell.length_b   1.000
_cell.length_c   1.000
_cell.angle_alpha   90.00
_cell.angle_beta   90.00
_cell.angle_gamma   90.00
#
_symmetry.space_group_name_H-M   'P 1'
#
loop_
_entity.id
_entity.type
_entity.pdbx_description
1 polymer ?
#
loop_
_entity_poly.entity_id
_entity_poly.type
_entity_poly.pdbx_seq_one_letter_code
_entity_poly.pdbx_strand_id
1 'polypeptide(L)'
;MPVISYQSDDFPAFYCRSSGFKSPQRVDEPAVMAKVIEINWMLPGGKGILITTPTKPEDAIESQKIDMIIQQAVLEAKKNNIVGNSLTKYLMRTIDRETDGISAKANMAVLVNTAEVAGKLAVAHAFYKNRGWS
;
A
#
# COMPACT_ATOMS: atom_id res chain seq x y z
N MET A 1 -1.91 -9.90 -12.34
CA MET A 1 -1.65 -8.47 -12.04
C MET A 1 -0.28 -8.38 -11.37
N PRO A 2 0.69 -7.68 -11.96
CA PRO A 2 2.00 -7.48 -11.32
C PRO A 2 1.88 -6.63 -10.05
N VAL A 3 2.74 -6.92 -9.07
CA VAL A 3 2.88 -6.18 -7.82
C VAL A 3 4.31 -5.66 -7.73
N ILE A 4 4.46 -4.34 -7.57
CA ILE A 4 5.77 -3.68 -7.54
C ILE A 4 5.82 -2.72 -6.35
N SER A 5 6.88 -2.81 -5.55
CA SER A 5 7.17 -1.83 -4.51
C SER A 5 8.05 -0.70 -5.06
N TYR A 6 7.59 0.54 -4.90
CA TYR A 6 8.36 1.73 -5.20
C TYR A 6 9.30 2.03 -4.02
N GLN A 7 10.62 1.98 -4.28
CA GLN A 7 11.68 2.30 -3.30
C GLN A 7 11.63 1.47 -2.00
N SER A 8 11.15 0.23 -2.07
CA SER A 8 11.05 -0.65 -0.91
C SER A 8 11.32 -2.10 -1.28
N ASP A 9 12.10 -2.79 -0.45
CA ASP A 9 12.36 -4.22 -0.58
C ASP A 9 11.22 -5.07 -0.02
N ASP A 10 10.37 -4.49 0.82
CA ASP A 10 9.24 -5.16 1.46
C ASP A 10 7.90 -4.74 0.86
N PHE A 11 6.93 -5.65 0.95
CA PHE A 11 5.53 -5.35 0.73
C PHE A 11 4.98 -4.58 1.94
N PRO A 12 4.44 -3.36 1.76
CA PRO A 12 4.02 -2.53 2.89
C PRO A 12 2.73 -3.05 3.53
N ALA A 13 2.62 -2.89 4.85
CA ALA A 13 1.47 -3.33 5.64
C ALA A 13 0.58 -2.15 6.08
N PHE A 14 0.23 -1.29 5.12
CA PHE A 14 -0.65 -0.13 5.32
C PHE A 14 -0.14 0.84 6.41
N TYR A 15 -0.51 0.64 7.68
CA TYR A 15 -0.03 1.40 8.84
C TYR A 15 1.45 1.16 9.15
N CYS A 16 1.97 -0.01 8.78
CA CYS A 16 3.34 -0.41 9.09
C CYS A 16 4.18 -0.40 7.81
N ARG A 17 5.46 -0.03 7.93
CA ARG A 17 6.36 0.02 6.76
C ARG A 17 6.57 -1.34 6.10
N SER A 18 6.60 -2.40 6.89
CA SER A 18 6.84 -3.76 6.43
C SER A 18 5.77 -4.72 6.94
N SER A 19 5.34 -5.61 6.04
CA SER A 19 4.50 -6.77 6.36
C SER A 19 5.31 -8.00 6.79
N GLY A 20 6.64 -7.92 6.75
CA GLY A 20 7.52 -9.09 6.88
C GLY A 20 7.59 -9.96 5.61
N PHE A 21 6.84 -9.63 4.56
CA PHE A 21 6.94 -10.27 3.26
C PHE A 21 7.77 -9.42 2.30
N LYS A 22 8.78 -10.06 1.69
CA LYS A 22 9.59 -9.44 0.64
C LYS A 22 8.73 -9.07 -0.55
N SER A 23 8.96 -7.88 -1.10
CA SER A 23 8.29 -7.45 -2.33
C SER A 23 8.65 -8.36 -3.50
N PRO A 24 7.68 -8.76 -4.35
CA PRO A 24 7.98 -9.54 -5.55
C PRO A 24 8.94 -8.83 -6.49
N GLN A 25 8.85 -7.49 -6.59
CA GLN A 25 9.65 -6.66 -7.47
C GLN A 25 9.84 -5.26 -6.83
N ARG A 26 11.05 -4.72 -6.92
CA ARG A 26 11.37 -3.35 -6.50
C ARG A 26 11.72 -2.49 -7.70
N VAL A 27 11.24 -1.25 -7.71
CA VAL A 27 11.65 -0.21 -8.66
C VAL A 27 11.89 1.08 -7.90
N ASP A 28 13.06 1.68 -8.09
CA ASP A 28 13.45 2.91 -7.39
C ASP A 28 13.21 4.18 -8.20
N GLU A 29 13.29 4.06 -9.52
CA GLU A 29 13.30 5.20 -10.45
C GLU A 29 11.94 5.41 -11.13
N PRO A 30 11.34 6.62 -11.07
CA PRO A 30 10.08 6.91 -11.74
C PRO A 30 10.09 6.65 -13.24
N ALA A 31 11.19 6.93 -13.93
CA ALA A 31 11.34 6.69 -15.36
C ALA A 31 11.32 5.18 -15.70
N VAL A 32 11.89 4.35 -14.82
CA VAL A 32 11.85 2.89 -14.96
C VAL A 32 10.42 2.39 -14.71
N MET A 33 9.73 2.91 -13.70
CA MET A 33 8.33 2.57 -13.44
C MET A 33 7.43 2.90 -14.64
N ALA A 34 7.62 4.07 -15.26
CA ALA A 34 6.89 4.46 -16.47
C ALA A 34 7.08 3.45 -17.60
N LYS A 35 8.33 3.01 -17.85
CA LYS A 35 8.64 1.97 -18.82
C LYS A 35 7.97 0.63 -18.49
N VAL A 36 7.96 0.23 -17.21
CA VAL A 36 7.31 -1.01 -16.76
C VAL A 36 5.79 -0.96 -16.99
N ILE A 37 5.15 0.18 -16.72
CA ILE A 37 3.71 0.38 -16.98
C ILE A 37 3.39 0.17 -18.46
N GLU A 38 4.14 0.84 -19.35
CA GLU A 38 3.93 0.76 -20.80
C GLU A 38 4.21 -0.65 -21.34
N ILE A 39 5.29 -1.31 -20.91
CA ILE A 39 5.56 -2.71 -21.26
C ILE A 39 4.42 -3.61 -20.80
N ASN A 40 3.95 -3.46 -19.55
CA ASN A 40 2.84 -4.26 -19.03
C ASN A 40 1.58 -4.11 -19.88
N TRP A 41 1.26 -2.92 -20.39
CA TRP A 41 0.10 -2.70 -21.26
C TRP A 41 0.28 -3.19 -22.69
N MET A 42 1.52 -3.31 -23.18
CA MET A 42 1.80 -3.88 -24.52
C MET A 42 1.69 -5.41 -24.55
N LEU A 43 1.81 -6.09 -23.40
CA LEU A 43 1.73 -7.54 -23.33
C LEU A 43 0.30 -8.06 -23.56
N PRO A 44 0.11 -9.23 -24.20
CA PRO A 44 -1.21 -9.86 -24.32
C PRO A 44 -1.87 -10.07 -22.94
N GLY A 45 -3.06 -9.52 -22.74
CA GLY A 45 -3.77 -9.59 -21.45
C GLY A 45 -3.25 -8.61 -20.38
N GLY A 46 -2.29 -7.76 -20.74
CA GLY A 46 -1.72 -6.71 -19.91
C GLY A 46 -2.76 -5.71 -19.41
N LYS A 47 -3.11 -5.79 -18.13
CA LYS A 47 -4.05 -4.87 -17.46
C LYS A 47 -3.65 -4.74 -16.01
N GLY A 48 -3.87 -3.54 -15.44
CA GLY A 48 -3.69 -3.24 -14.01
C GLY A 48 -2.28 -3.50 -13.48
N ILE A 49 -1.75 -2.57 -12.71
CA ILE A 49 -0.51 -2.79 -11.97
C ILE A 49 -0.71 -2.31 -10.55
N LEU A 50 -0.33 -3.13 -9.57
CA LEU A 50 -0.35 -2.72 -8.18
C LEU A 50 1.02 -2.16 -7.83
N ILE A 51 1.10 -0.83 -7.75
CA ILE A 51 2.28 -0.13 -7.27
C ILE A 51 2.05 0.18 -5.79
N THR A 52 2.98 -0.27 -4.95
CA THR A 52 2.92 -0.06 -3.51
C THR A 52 4.03 0.89 -3.08
N THR A 53 3.78 1.69 -2.06
CA THR A 53 4.78 2.54 -1.43
C THR A 53 4.57 2.46 0.08
N PRO A 54 5.62 2.25 0.89
CA PRO A 54 5.47 2.21 2.33
C PRO A 54 5.10 3.59 2.87
N THR A 55 4.39 3.63 4.00
CA THR A 55 4.24 4.86 4.77
C THR A 55 5.62 5.42 5.17
N LYS A 56 5.67 6.72 5.48
CA LYS A 56 6.91 7.36 5.93
C LYS A 56 7.30 6.82 7.32
N PRO A 57 8.60 6.68 7.64
CA PRO A 57 9.06 6.16 8.93
C PRO A 57 8.43 6.85 10.15
N GLU A 58 8.28 8.17 10.10
CA GLU A 58 7.72 9.00 11.14
C GLU A 58 6.21 8.78 11.37
N ASP A 59 5.50 8.27 10.36
CA ASP A 59 4.05 8.01 10.40
C ASP A 59 3.72 6.54 10.63
N ALA A 60 4.75 5.69 10.73
CA ALA A 60 4.60 4.24 10.83
C ALA A 60 4.20 3.80 12.25
N ILE A 61 3.29 2.84 12.32
CA ILE A 61 3.01 2.11 13.55
C ILE A 61 3.84 0.81 13.56
N GLU A 62 4.29 0.41 14.74
CA GLU A 62 4.99 -0.85 14.94
C GLU A 62 4.13 -2.05 14.54
N SER A 63 4.66 -2.92 13.67
CA SER A 63 3.92 -4.07 13.14
C SER A 63 3.41 -4.99 14.25
N GLN A 64 4.23 -5.28 15.26
CA GLN A 64 3.84 -6.15 16.37
C GLN A 64 2.61 -5.61 17.13
N LYS A 65 2.55 -4.30 17.36
CA LYS A 65 1.41 -3.65 18.02
C LYS A 65 0.12 -3.82 17.21
N ILE A 66 0.18 -3.54 15.91
CA ILE A 66 -0.99 -3.66 15.01
C ILE A 66 -1.43 -5.11 14.87
N ASP A 67 -0.50 -6.05 14.74
CA ASP A 67 -0.80 -7.47 14.59
C ASP A 67 -1.53 -8.02 15.83
N MET A 68 -1.07 -7.66 17.04
CA MET A 68 -1.75 -8.05 18.28
C MET A 68 -3.19 -7.54 18.33
N ILE A 69 -3.41 -6.27 17.98
CA ILE A 69 -4.75 -5.66 17.96
C ILE A 69 -5.64 -6.35 16.92
N ILE A 70 -5.12 -6.59 15.70
CA ILE A 70 -5.87 -7.26 14.63
C ILE A 70 -6.25 -8.69 15.05
N GLN A 71 -5.32 -9.46 15.61
CA GLN A 71 -5.59 -10.83 16.04
C GLN A 71 -6.69 -10.89 17.10
N GLN A 72 -6.62 -10.03 18.11
CA GLN A 72 -7.67 -9.93 19.13
C GLN A 72 -9.01 -9.52 18.52
N ALA A 73 -9.02 -8.48 17.68
CA ALA A 73 -10.23 -8.00 17.03
C ALA A 73 -10.89 -9.07 16.13
N VAL A 74 -10.08 -9.86 15.40
CA VAL A 74 -10.60 -10.97 14.57
C VAL A 74 -11.23 -12.06 15.44
N LEU A 75 -10.64 -12.39 16.59
CA LEU A 75 -11.20 -13.37 17.52
C LEU A 75 -12.52 -12.89 18.13
N GLU A 76 -12.59 -11.62 18.53
CA GLU A 76 -13.81 -11.00 19.06
C GLU A 76 -14.91 -10.90 17.99
N ALA A 77 -14.56 -10.51 16.75
CA ALA A 77 -15.50 -10.47 15.64
C ALA A 77 -16.13 -11.85 15.37
N LYS A 78 -15.32 -12.92 15.42
CA LYS A 78 -15.80 -14.31 15.27
C LYS A 78 -16.77 -14.69 16.38
N LYS A 79 -16.44 -14.40 17.65
CA LYS A 79 -17.33 -14.68 18.79
C LYS A 79 -18.68 -13.97 18.67
N ASN A 80 -18.69 -12.78 18.07
CA ASN A 80 -19.87 -11.95 17.88
C ASN A 80 -20.55 -12.15 16.51
N ASN A 81 -20.15 -13.16 15.71
CA ASN A 81 -20.67 -13.42 14.37
C ASN A 81 -20.67 -12.20 13.43
N ILE A 82 -19.67 -11.32 13.56
CA ILE A 82 -19.49 -10.16 12.69
C ILE A 82 -18.82 -10.61 11.38
N VAL A 83 -19.55 -10.51 10.27
CA VAL A 83 -19.13 -11.05 8.96
C VAL A 83 -19.35 -10.07 7.80
N GLY A 84 -18.77 -10.38 6.64
CA GLY A 84 -18.90 -9.59 5.42
C GLY A 84 -18.43 -8.15 5.61
N ASN A 85 -19.13 -7.19 5.00
CA ASN A 85 -18.77 -5.77 5.05
C ASN A 85 -18.72 -5.18 6.48
N SER A 86 -19.40 -5.80 7.44
CA SER A 86 -19.37 -5.35 8.84
C SER A 86 -18.03 -5.64 9.52
N LEU A 87 -17.32 -6.68 9.09
CA LEU A 87 -16.02 -7.08 9.64
C LEU A 87 -14.97 -5.98 9.43
N THR A 88 -14.83 -5.46 8.22
CA THR A 88 -13.84 -4.41 7.93
C THR A 88 -14.08 -3.16 8.79
N LYS A 89 -15.34 -2.72 8.92
CA LYS A 89 -15.68 -1.55 9.76
C LYS A 89 -15.39 -1.81 11.23
N TYR A 90 -15.67 -3.03 11.70
CA TYR A 90 -15.37 -3.42 13.07
C TYR A 90 -13.86 -3.40 13.34
N LEU A 91 -13.05 -4.04 12.47
CA LEU A 91 -11.59 -4.07 12.62
C LEU A 91 -10.99 -2.65 12.61
N MET A 92 -11.41 -1.79 11.68
CA MET A 92 -10.91 -0.42 11.62
C MET A 92 -11.25 0.39 12.88
N ARG A 93 -12.47 0.24 13.42
CA ARG A 93 -12.87 0.91 14.67
C ARG A 93 -12.10 0.40 15.88
N THR A 94 -11.87 -0.91 15.95
CA THR A 94 -11.07 -1.50 17.03
C THR A 94 -9.64 -1.00 16.96
N ILE A 95 -9.00 -1.01 15.79
CA ILE A 95 -7.64 -0.48 15.62
C ILE A 95 -7.57 1.00 16.02
N ASP A 96 -8.54 1.82 15.63
CA ASP A 96 -8.57 3.24 16.01
C ASP A 96 -8.67 3.45 17.52
N ARG A 97 -9.56 2.70 18.18
CA ARG A 97 -9.71 2.73 19.63
C ARG A 97 -8.46 2.24 20.37
N GLU A 98 -7.93 1.06 20.02
CA GLU A 98 -6.77 0.46 20.70
C GLU A 98 -5.45 1.20 20.40
N THR A 99 -5.44 2.11 19.41
CA THR A 99 -4.30 2.97 19.11
C THR A 99 -4.49 4.41 19.57
N ASP A 100 -5.53 4.71 20.35
CA ASP A 100 -5.85 6.07 20.82
C ASP A 100 -5.84 7.12 19.69
N GLY A 101 -6.38 6.75 18.52
CA GLY A 101 -6.44 7.62 17.34
C GLY A 101 -5.13 7.75 16.54
N ILE A 102 -4.04 7.07 16.93
CA ILE A 102 -2.78 7.07 16.16
C ILE A 102 -2.99 6.44 14.78
N SER A 103 -3.80 5.39 14.66
CA SER A 103 -4.09 4.77 13.36
C SER A 103 -4.85 5.68 12.41
N ALA A 104 -5.73 6.57 12.89
CA ALA A 104 -6.39 7.57 12.04
C ALA A 104 -5.38 8.56 11.44
N LYS A 105 -4.39 9.01 12.24
CA LYS A 105 -3.30 9.87 11.76
C LYS A 105 -2.42 9.14 10.75
N ALA A 106 -2.02 7.91 11.05
CA ALA A 106 -1.24 7.07 10.14
C ALA A 106 -1.99 6.80 8.82
N ASN A 107 -3.30 6.56 8.87
CA ASN A 107 -4.14 6.39 7.68
C ASN A 107 -4.09 7.64 6.78
N MET A 108 -4.21 8.83 7.37
CA MET A 108 -4.12 10.09 6.63
C MET A 108 -2.75 10.25 5.98
N ALA A 109 -1.67 9.97 6.72
CA ALA A 109 -0.32 10.02 6.20
C ALA A 109 -0.08 9.04 5.04
N VAL A 110 -0.59 7.80 5.15
CA VAL A 110 -0.56 6.80 4.07
C VAL A 110 -1.23 7.33 2.81
N LEU A 111 -2.42 7.93 2.93
CA LEU A 111 -3.15 8.49 1.79
C LEU A 111 -2.37 9.63 1.12
N VAL A 112 -1.83 10.56 1.91
CA VAL A 112 -1.03 11.69 1.40
C VAL A 112 0.22 11.17 0.70
N ASN A 113 0.99 10.28 1.33
CA ASN A 113 2.21 9.71 0.74
C ASN A 113 1.90 8.94 -0.55
N THR A 114 0.83 8.15 -0.57
CA THR A 114 0.39 7.42 -1.77
C THR A 114 0.03 8.38 -2.91
N ALA A 115 -0.68 9.47 -2.61
CA ALA A 115 -1.04 10.48 -3.60
C ALA A 115 0.20 11.23 -4.13
N GLU A 116 1.14 11.59 -3.26
CA GLU A 116 2.42 12.21 -3.65
C GLU A 116 3.21 11.31 -4.61
N VAL A 117 3.36 10.03 -4.28
CA VAL A 117 4.06 9.05 -5.12
C VAL A 117 3.29 8.83 -6.43
N ALA A 118 1.97 8.67 -6.39
CA ALA A 118 1.16 8.51 -7.59
C ALA A 118 1.31 9.70 -8.54
N GLY A 119 1.32 10.93 -8.02
CA GLY A 119 1.55 12.15 -8.81
C GLY A 119 2.92 12.15 -9.48
N LYS A 120 3.99 11.81 -8.75
CA LYS A 120 5.36 11.71 -9.29
C LYS A 120 5.44 10.67 -10.42
N LEU A 121 4.85 9.50 -10.23
CA LEU A 121 4.85 8.42 -11.22
C LEU A 121 4.00 8.79 -12.45
N ALA A 122 2.87 9.47 -12.25
CA ALA A 122 2.03 9.95 -13.35
C ALA A 122 2.75 10.97 -14.24
N VAL A 123 3.48 11.91 -13.63
CA VAL A 123 4.32 12.87 -14.37
C VAL A 123 5.41 12.16 -15.17
N ALA A 124 6.14 11.22 -14.55
CA ALA A 124 7.17 10.44 -15.24
C ALA A 124 6.59 9.64 -16.41
N HIS A 125 5.42 9.04 -16.22
CA HIS A 125 4.70 8.31 -17.27
C HIS A 125 4.27 9.23 -18.42
N ALA A 126 3.72 10.41 -18.13
CA ALA A 126 3.35 11.39 -19.14
C ALA A 126 4.58 11.86 -19.96
N PHE A 127 5.71 12.14 -19.30
CA PHE A 127 6.96 12.46 -19.97
C PHE A 127 7.46 11.33 -20.87
N TYR A 128 7.39 10.09 -20.39
CA TYR A 128 7.77 8.91 -21.17
C TYR A 128 6.95 8.80 -22.46
N LYS A 129 5.63 8.99 -22.39
CA LYS A 129 4.75 8.97 -23.58
C LYS A 129 5.05 10.09 -24.56
N ASN A 130 5.34 11.30 -24.07
CA ASN A 130 5.54 12.47 -24.91
C ASN A 130 6.89 12.48 -25.66
N ARG A 131 7.91 11.78 -25.15
CA ARG A 131 9.22 11.74 -25.82
C ARG A 131 9.26 10.89 -27.07
N GLY A 132 8.21 10.11 -27.35
CA GLY A 132 8.19 9.13 -28.43
C GLY A 132 9.20 8.02 -28.15
N TRP A 133 8.81 6.78 -28.45
CA TRP A 133 9.80 5.71 -28.49
C TRP A 133 10.74 5.97 -29.66
N SER A 134 12.01 6.25 -29.38
CA SER A 134 13.10 6.11 -30.34
C SER A 134 13.59 4.67 -30.36
#